data_AF-A0A378F486-F1
#
_entry.id   AF-A0A378F486-F1
#
_cell.length_a   1.000
_cell.length_b   1.000
_cell.length_c   1.000
_cell.angle_alpha   90.00
_cell.angle_beta   90.00
_cell.angle_gamma   90.00
#
_symmetry.space_group_name_H-M   'P 1'
#
loop_
_entity.id
_entity.type
_entity.pdbx_description
1 polymer ?
#
loop_
_entity_poly.entity_id
_entity_poly.type
_entity_poly.pdbx_seq_one_letter_code
_entity_poly.pdbx_strand_id
1 'polypeptide(L)' 'MDERGHYAERVDFSLAVATPAHWSAETPNCYRAVVTLWRGDELLEAEAWDIGFRRIEIADGLLRLNGKPLLIRGR' A
#
# COMPACT_ATOMS: atom_id res chain seq x y z
N MET A 1 -16.57 -3.08 13.64
CA MET A 1 -16.95 -1.66 13.65
C MET A 1 -17.81 -1.51 14.89
N ASP A 2 -17.17 -1.17 16.01
CA ASP A 2 -17.77 -1.06 17.34
C ASP A 2 -17.90 0.41 17.76
N GLU A 3 -18.84 0.66 18.66
CA GLU A 3 -19.43 1.96 18.99
C GLU A 3 -18.56 2.82 19.94
N ARG A 4 -17.22 2.68 19.88
CA ARG A 4 -16.30 3.42 20.75
C ARG A 4 -15.20 4.14 19.98
N GLY A 5 -15.57 5.31 19.48
CA GLY A 5 -14.74 6.52 19.53
C GLY A 5 -13.53 6.57 18.61
N HIS A 6 -13.51 7.56 17.72
CA HIS A 6 -12.33 8.01 17.01
C HIS A 6 -11.19 8.31 18.02
N TYR A 7 -10.09 7.55 17.97
CA TYR A 7 -8.89 7.86 18.75
C TYR A 7 -8.33 9.21 18.28
N ALA A 8 -8.21 10.18 19.20
CA ALA A 8 -7.64 11.51 18.92
C ALA A 8 -6.17 11.47 18.46
N GLU A 9 -5.52 10.32 18.62
CA GLU A 9 -4.10 10.08 18.32
C GLU A 9 -3.88 9.42 16.94
N ARG A 10 -4.93 9.31 16.11
CA ARG A 10 -4.80 8.79 14.75
C ARG A 10 -4.69 9.93 13.73
N VAL A 11 -3.75 9.78 12.81
CA VAL A 11 -3.65 10.61 11.61
C VAL A 11 -3.75 9.73 10.38
N ASP A 12 -4.49 10.19 9.37
CA ASP A 12 -4.53 9.55 8.05
C ASP A 12 -3.82 10.46 7.04
N PHE A 13 -2.87 9.90 6.31
CA PHE A 13 -2.16 10.59 5.22
C PHE A 13 -2.63 10.05 3.87
N SER A 14 -2.78 10.95 2.90
CA SER A 14 -2.99 10.58 1.51
C SER A 14 -1.91 11.25 0.66
N LEU A 15 -1.15 10.44 -0.07
CA LEU A 15 -0.13 10.90 -1.00
C LEU A 15 -0.49 10.44 -2.40
N ALA A 16 -0.69 11.40 -3.31
CA ALA A 16 -0.86 11.11 -4.72
C ALA A 16 0.48 10.67 -5.32
N VAL A 17 0.51 9.49 -5.94
CA VAL A 17 1.67 8.99 -6.69
C VAL A 17 1.31 8.96 -8.16
N ALA A 18 1.93 9.84 -8.93
CA ALA A 18 1.74 9.88 -10.38
C ALA A 18 2.45 8.68 -11.02
N THR A 19 1.74 7.94 -11.87
CA THR A 19 2.29 6.85 -12.71
C THR A 19 3.24 5.91 -11.94
N PRO A 20 2.78 5.23 -10.86
CA PRO A 20 3.65 4.35 -10.09
C PRO A 20 4.11 3.16 -10.93
N ALA A 21 5.35 2.71 -10.71
CA ALA A 21 5.80 1.43 -11.22
C ALA A 21 4.99 0.32 -10.55
N HIS A 22 4.25 -0.44 -11.35
CA HIS A 22 3.38 -1.47 -10.82
C HIS A 22 4.17 -2.69 -10.33
N TRP A 23 3.73 -3.24 -9.21
CA TRP A 23 4.18 -4.52 -8.71
C TRP A 23 3.45 -5.67 -9.41
N SER A 24 4.18 -6.71 -9.80
CA SER A 24 3.68 -8.05 -10.12
C SER A 24 4.65 -9.12 -9.63
N ALA A 25 4.26 -10.39 -9.67
CA ALA A 25 5.16 -11.49 -9.30
C ALA A 25 6.36 -11.62 -10.26
N GLU A 26 6.17 -11.23 -11.53
CA GLU A 26 7.18 -11.22 -12.58
C GLU A 26 8.06 -9.97 -12.53
N THR A 27 7.54 -8.84 -12.06
CA THR A 27 8.27 -7.58 -11.91
C THR A 27 7.94 -6.95 -10.55
N PRO A 28 8.65 -7.33 -9.48
CA PRO A 28 8.31 -6.97 -8.10
C PRO A 28 8.80 -5.56 -7.74
N ASN A 29 8.30 -4.53 -8.44
CA ASN A 29 8.60 -3.13 -8.11
C ASN A 29 8.05 -2.77 -6.73
N CYS A 30 8.93 -2.40 -5.80
CA CYS A 30 8.56 -1.95 -4.46
C CYS A 30 9.14 -0.57 -4.18
N TYR A 31 8.35 0.26 -3.49
CA TYR A 31 8.74 1.55 -2.95
C TYR A 31 8.94 1.43 -1.44
N ARG A 32 9.85 2.21 -0.86
CA ARG A 32 9.99 2.31 0.59
C ARG A 32 9.10 3.42 1.12
N ALA A 33 8.05 3.07 1.86
CA ALA A 33 7.30 4.05 2.64
C ALA A 33 7.96 4.18 4.02
N VAL A 34 8.30 5.40 4.42
CA VAL A 34 8.88 5.71 5.73
C VAL A 34 7.92 6.63 6.47
N VAL A 35 7.51 6.23 7.67
CA VAL A 35 6.74 7.07 8.58
C VAL A 35 7.64 7.42 9.75
N THR A 36 7.69 8.70 10.10
CA THR A 36 8.53 9.21 11.18
C THR A 36 7.68 9.95 12.20
N LEU A 37 7.95 9.72 13.48
CA LEU A 37 7.36 10.43 14.60
C LEU A 37 8.37 11.44 15.14
N TRP A 38 7.97 12.70 15.21
CA TRP A 38 8.81 13.81 15.66
C TRP A 38 8.22 14.51 16.88
N ARG A 39 9.11 15.05 17.72
CA ARG A 39 8.78 16.00 18.79
C ARG A 39 9.64 17.26 18.60
N GLY A 40 9.06 18.28 17.98
CA GLY A 40 9.86 19.43 17.51
C GLY A 40 10.92 18.94 16.51
N ASP A 41 12.18 19.25 16.78
CA ASP A 41 13.32 18.83 15.94
C ASP A 41 13.93 17.48 16.36
N GLU A 42 13.34 16.81 17.36
CA GLU A 42 13.77 15.47 17.81
C GLU A 42 13.00 14.37 17.05
N LEU A 43 13.73 13.54 16.30
CA LEU A 43 13.18 12.31 15.73
C LEU A 43 13.04 11.26 16.84
N LEU A 44 11.81 10.87 17.15
CA LEU A 44 11.52 9.88 18.18
C LEU A 44 11.56 8.45 17.63
N GLU A 45 10.95 8.23 16.46
CA GLU A 45 10.80 6.90 15.87
C GLU A 45 10.68 6.97 14.35
N ALA A 46 11.14 5.93 13.67
CA ALA A 46 10.96 5.75 12.23
C ALA A 46 10.62 4.29 11.94
N GLU A 47 9.53 4.07 11.23
CA GLU A 47 9.10 2.76 10.74
C GLU A 47 9.00 2.80 9.23
N ALA A 48 9.27 1.67 8.58
CA ALA A 48 9.23 1.64 7.14
C ALA A 48 8.88 0.28 6.53
N TRP A 49 8.16 0.35 5.41
CA TRP A 49 7.56 -0.79 4.72
C TRP A 49 7.86 -0.77 3.23
N ASP A 50 7.89 -1.96 2.63
CA ASP A 50 7.96 -2.12 1.20
C ASP A 50 6.53 -2.14 0.62
N ILE A 51 6.25 -1.21 -0.28
CA ILE A 51 4.94 -0.97 -0.86
C ILE A 51 4.98 -1.28 -2.35
N GLY A 52 4.22 -2.30 -2.77
CA GLY A 52 4.00 -2.63 -4.17
C GLY A 52 2.65 -2.09 -4.66
N PHE A 53 2.65 -1.13 -5.58
CA PHE A 53 1.45 -0.59 -6.20
C PHE A 53 0.85 -1.62 -7.16
N ARG A 54 -0.32 -2.15 -6.83
CA ARG A 54 -1.06 -3.08 -7.70
C ARG A 54 -2.55 -2.88 -7.58
N ARG A 55 -3.27 -3.13 -8.66
CA ARG A 55 -4.73 -3.26 -8.66
C ARG A 55 -5.11 -4.72 -8.84
N ILE A 56 -5.89 -5.25 -7.91
CA ILE A 56 -6.52 -6.57 -8.04
C ILE A 56 -8.01 -6.33 -8.19
N GLU A 57 -8.60 -6.93 -9.22
CA GLU A 57 -10.03 -6.77 -9.51
C GLU A 57 -10.59 -8.05 -10.14
N ILE A 58 -11.89 -8.27 -9.98
CA ILE A 58 -12.64 -9.26 -10.76
C ILE A 58 -13.46 -8.47 -11.77
N ALA A 59 -13.19 -8.68 -13.05
CA ALA A 59 -13.92 -8.05 -14.16
C ALA A 59 -14.16 -9.09 -15.26
N ASP A 60 -15.40 -9.15 -15.75
CA ASP A 60 -15.86 -10.12 -16.75
C ASP A 60 -15.62 -11.59 -16.34
N GLY A 61 -15.80 -11.88 -15.05
CA GLY A 61 -15.57 -13.23 -14.49
C GLY A 61 -14.10 -13.63 -14.38
N LEU A 62 -13.16 -12.74 -14.68
CA LEU A 62 -11.72 -12.99 -14.61
C LEU A 62 -11.09 -12.21 -13.46
N LEU A 63 -10.25 -12.89 -12.66
CA LEU A 63 -9.33 -12.23 -11.74
C LEU A 63 -8.23 -11.55 -12.54
N ARG A 64 -8.04 -10.25 -12.32
CA ARG A 64 -7.04 -9.43 -13.01
C ARG A 64 -6.06 -8.82 -12.02
N LEU A 65 -4.79 -8.77 -12.43
CA LEU A 65 -3.74 -8.00 -11.78
C LEU A 65 -3.30 -6.89 -12.75
N ASN A 66 -3.42 -5.64 -12.31
CA ASN A 66 -3.08 -4.45 -13.11
C ASN A 66 -3.79 -4.46 -14.48
N GLY A 67 -5.07 -4.86 -14.51
CA GLY A 67 -5.91 -4.93 -15.71
C GLY A 67 -5.72 -6.18 -16.58
N LYS A 68 -4.74 -7.03 -16.29
CA LYS A 68 -4.44 -8.24 -17.07
C LYS A 68 -4.94 -9.50 -16.35
N PRO A 69 -5.56 -10.49 -17.04
CA PRO A 69 -5.97 -11.74 -16.43
C PRO A 69 -4.81 -12.46 -15.73
N LEU A 70 -5.05 -12.90 -14.50
CA LEU A 70 -4.06 -13.57 -13.67
C LEU A 70 -4.25 -15.09 -13.73
N LEU A 71 -3.20 -15.82 -14.10
CA LEU A 71 -3.15 -17.27 -13.94
C LEU A 71 -2.47 -17.62 -12.62
N ILE A 72 -3.24 -18.16 -11.68
CA ILE A 72 -2.70 -18.61 -10.39
C ILE A 72 -2.03 -19.97 -10.61
N ARG A 73 -0.71 -20.00 -10.46
CA ARG A 73 0.04 -21.25 -10.31
C ARG A 73 0.39 -21.40 -8.84
N GLY A 74 -0.31 -22.31 -8.15
CA GLY A 74 0.08 -22.72 -6.81
C GLY A 74 1.48 -23.34 -6.84
N ARG A 75 2.21 -23.23 -5.73
CA ARG A 75 3.37 -24.09 -5.48
C ARG A 75 2.90 -25.41 -4.88
#